data_AF-A0A7C8IXZ1-F1
#
_entry.id   AF-A0A7C8IXZ1-F1
#
_cell.length_a   1.000
_cell.length_b   1.000
_cell.length_c   1.000
_cell.angle_alpha   90.00
_cell.angle_beta   90.00
_cell.angle_gamma   90.00
#
_symmetry.space_group_name_H-M   'P 1'
#
loop_
_entity.id
_entity.type
_entity.pdbx_description
1 polymer ?
#
loop_
_entity_poly.entity_id
_entity_poly.type
_entity_poly.pdbx_seq_one_letter_code
_entity_poly.pdbx_strand_id
1 'polypeptide(L)' 'MPSAKIEDVLASKPVTFNIKTSGGSWKCQIHSNRAAYERTRSSSTSAPTPGIARTDSGLSTSSTSSAGSSGSTTPI' A
#
# COMPACT_ATOMS: atom_id res chain seq x y z
N MET A 1 26.34 -7.68 -12.98
CA MET A 1 25.46 -8.59 -12.21
C MET A 1 24.01 -8.17 -12.47
N PRO A 2 23.07 -9.10 -12.70
CA PRO A 2 21.67 -8.74 -12.75
C PRO A 2 21.26 -8.16 -11.40
N SER A 3 20.72 -6.94 -11.40
CA SER A 3 20.18 -6.32 -10.18
C SER A 3 18.91 -7.06 -9.80
N ALA A 4 18.85 -7.57 -8.56
CA ALA A 4 17.64 -8.21 -8.06
C ALA A 4 16.51 -7.16 -7.98
N LYS A 5 15.32 -7.48 -8.49
CA LYS A 5 14.16 -6.60 -8.34
C LYS A 5 13.75 -6.56 -6.88
N ILE A 6 13.47 -5.36 -6.37
CA ILE A 6 13.11 -5.16 -4.96
C ILE A 6 11.85 -5.94 -4.56
N GLU A 7 10.95 -6.19 -5.51
CA GLU A 7 9.74 -6.98 -5.32
C GLU A 7 10.04 -8.41 -4.88
N ASP A 8 11.00 -9.07 -5.54
CA ASP A 8 11.39 -10.45 -5.26
C ASP A 8 12.10 -10.55 -3.90
N VAL A 9 12.90 -9.53 -3.55
CA VAL A 9 13.60 -9.45 -2.27
C VAL A 9 12.62 -9.28 -1.12
N LEU A 10 11.65 -8.37 -1.24
CA LEU A 10 10.67 -8.13 -0.18
C LEU A 10 9.63 -9.25 -0.04
N ALA A 11 9.35 -9.99 -1.12
CA ALA A 11 8.51 -11.19 -1.08
C ALA A 11 9.18 -12.37 -0.38
N SER A 12 10.49 -12.57 -0.62
CA SER A 12 11.27 -13.65 0.00
C SER A 12 11.72 -13.33 1.43
N LYS A 13 12.02 -12.06 1.71
CA LYS A 13 12.49 -11.59 3.01
C LYS A 13 11.75 -10.31 3.42
N PRO A 14 10.61 -10.44 4.12
CA PRO A 14 9.88 -9.29 4.63
C PRO A 14 10.75 -8.44 5.55
N VAL A 15 10.82 -7.14 5.25
CA VAL A 15 11.53 -6.17 6.10
C VAL A 15 10.54 -5.55 7.06
N THR A 16 10.73 -5.82 8.35
CA THR A 16 9.91 -5.27 9.43
C THR A 16 10.76 -4.47 10.40
N PHE A 17 10.20 -3.39 10.93
CA PHE A 17 10.82 -2.57 11.97
C PHE A 17 9.78 -2.13 12.98
N ASN A 18 10.23 -1.78 14.19
CA ASN A 18 9.36 -1.29 15.24
C ASN A 18 9.58 0.21 15.43
N ILE A 19 8.49 0.97 15.45
CA ILE A 19 8.49 2.35 15.92
C ILE A 19 8.05 2.32 17.37
N LYS A 20 8.87 2.84 18.30
CA LYS A 20 8.52 2.96 19.71
C LYS A 20 8.40 4.44 20.05
N THR A 21 7.28 4.84 20.63
CA THR A 21 7.08 6.18 21.19
C THR A 21 6.63 6.05 22.65
N SER A 22 6.51 7.17 23.36
CA SER A 22 5.95 7.18 24.72
C SER A 22 4.53 6.63 24.78
N GLY A 23 3.77 6.75 23.69
CA GLY A 23 2.37 6.31 23.59
C GLY A 23 2.18 4.88 23.10
N GLY A 24 3.25 4.14 22.76
CA GLY A 24 3.12 2.76 22.30
C GLY A 24 4.26 2.25 21.43
N SER A 25 4.06 1.05 20.88
CA SER A 25 4.97 0.43 19.93
C SER A 25 4.19 -0.10 18.73
N TRP A 26 4.65 0.21 17.52
CA TRP A 26 4.03 -0.20 16.26
C TRP A 26 5.00 -1.06 15.47
N LYS A 27 4.55 -2.24 15.07
CA LYS A 27 5.26 -3.08 14.11
C LYS A 27 4.90 -2.64 12.70
N CYS A 28 5.91 -2.19 11.94
CA CYS A 28 5.79 -1.72 10.57
C CYS A 28 6.45 -2.72 9.61
N GLN A 29 5.86 -2.89 8.44
CA GLN A 29 6.39 -3.74 7.37
C GLN A 29 6.49 -2.94 6.07
N ILE A 30 7.63 -3.04 5.40
CA ILE A 30 7.87 -2.40 4.09
C ILE A 30 7.27 -3.27 2.99
N HIS A 31 6.59 -2.63 2.04
CA HIS A 31 6.01 -3.26 0.86
C HIS A 31 6.57 -2.59 -0.40
N SER A 32 6.77 -3.37 -1.46
CA SER A 32 7.30 -2.85 -2.73
C SER A 32 6.32 -1.92 -3.44
N ASN A 33 5.01 -2.17 -3.31
CA ASN A 33 3.96 -1.36 -3.92
C ASN A 33 2.63 -1.43 -3.12
N ARG A 34 1.65 -0.66 -3.60
CA ARG A 34 0.29 -0.59 -3.05
C ARG A 34 -0.42 -1.95 -3.07
N ALA A 35 -0.34 -2.70 -4.17
CA ALA A 35 -1.04 -3.98 -4.30
C ALA A 35 -0.54 -5.03 -3.30
N ALA A 36 0.77 -5.08 -3.07
CA ALA A 36 1.40 -5.95 -2.07
C ALA A 36 0.92 -5.61 -0.66
N TYR A 37 0.80 -4.31 -0.34
CA TYR A 37 0.24 -3.85 0.93
C TYR A 37 -1.22 -4.25 1.12
N GLU A 38 -2.10 -4.06 0.13
CA GLU A 38 -3.54 -4.36 0.31
C GLU A 38 -3.79 -5.87 0.48
N ARG A 39 -2.99 -6.73 -0.18
CA ARG A 39 -3.05 -8.20 0.00
C ARG A 39 -2.73 -8.61 1.43
N THR A 40 -1.65 -8.06 2.02
CA THR A 40 -1.24 -8.38 3.40
C THR A 40 -2.18 -7.73 4.43
N ARG A 41 -2.64 -6.51 4.16
CA ARG A 41 -3.61 -5.80 4.99
C ARG A 41 -4.91 -6.59 5.13
N SER A 42 -5.48 -7.06 4.03
CA SER A 42 -6.75 -7.81 4.03
C SER A 42 -6.64 -9.10 4.84
N SER A 43 -5.47 -9.73 4.83
CA SER A 43 -5.18 -10.91 5.66
C SER A 43 -5.02 -10.57 7.16
N SER A 44 -4.57 -9.35 7.50
CA SER A 44 -4.42 -8.89 8.88
C SER A 44 -5.70 -8.36 9.54
N THR A 45 -6.78 -8.14 8.77
CA THR A 45 -8.06 -7.56 9.24
C THR A 45 -8.90 -8.53 10.11
N SER A 46 -8.39 -9.71 10.49
CA SER A 46 -9.11 -10.61 11.40
C SER A 46 -9.06 -10.18 12.88
N ALA A 47 -8.29 -9.14 13.24
CA ALA A 47 -8.31 -8.57 14.59
C ALA A 47 -8.22 -7.03 14.55
N PRO A 48 -9.34 -6.30 14.57
CA PRO A 48 -9.31 -4.87 14.84
C PRO A 48 -8.76 -4.66 16.25
N THR A 49 -7.64 -3.96 16.39
CA THR A 49 -7.16 -3.50 17.71
C THR A 49 -8.19 -2.51 18.27
N PRO A 50 -8.89 -2.83 19.37
CA PRO A 50 -9.89 -1.93 19.92
C PRO A 50 -9.24 -0.60 20.34
N GLY A 51 -9.81 0.53 19.90
CA GLY A 51 -9.40 1.87 20.35
C GLY A 51 -8.50 2.67 19.40
N ILE A 52 -8.09 2.14 18.24
CA ILE A 52 -7.35 2.90 17.22
C ILE A 52 -8.26 3.12 16.00
N ALA A 53 -9.06 4.19 16.04
CA ALA A 53 -9.63 4.74 14.81
C ALA A 53 -8.48 5.34 14.01
N ARG A 54 -7.97 4.60 13.03
CA ARG A 54 -6.94 5.12 12.12
C ARG A 54 -7.59 6.22 11.27
N THR A 55 -7.27 7.47 11.60
CA THR A 55 -7.50 8.61 10.70
C THR A 55 -6.42 8.54 9.61
N ASP A 56 -6.61 7.72 8.58
CA ASP A 56 -5.88 7.94 7.34
C ASP A 56 -6.43 9.23 6.73
N SER A 57 -5.87 10.37 7.14
CA SER A 57 -6.07 11.63 6.45
C SER A 57 -5.75 11.36 4.99
N GLY A 58 -6.76 11.43 4.14
CA GLY A 58 -6.77 10.96 2.76
C GLY A 58 -5.64 11.53 1.91
N LEU A 59 -4.46 10.92 2.00
CA LEU A 59 -3.43 11.06 0.99
C LEU A 59 -3.85 10.18 -0.19
N SER A 60 -4.91 10.64 -0.86
CA SER A 60 -5.31 10.21 -2.18
C SER A 60 -4.14 10.51 -3.11
N THR A 61 -3.24 9.55 -3.33
CA THR A 61 -2.47 9.53 -4.57
C THR A 61 -3.47 9.25 -5.67
N SER A 62 -3.97 10.33 -6.29
CA SER A 62 -4.72 10.26 -7.54
C SER A 62 -3.85 9.52 -8.56
N SER A 63 -4.07 8.21 -8.70
CA SER A 63 -3.58 7.48 -9.85
C SER A 63 -4.34 8.05 -11.04
N THR A 64 -3.72 8.97 -11.79
CA THR A 64 -4.20 9.34 -13.12
C THR A 64 -4.03 8.13 -14.02
N SER A 65 -5.01 7.23 -14.02
CA SER A 65 -5.21 6.32 -15.14
C SER A 65 -5.66 7.18 -16.32
N SER A 66 -4.72 7.53 -17.18
CA SER A 66 -5.02 8.10 -18.49
C SER A 66 -5.73 7.03 -19.33
N ALA A 67 -7.06 6.95 -19.19
CA ALA A 67 -7.91 6.25 -20.15
C ALA A 67 -8.08 7.17 -21.36
N GLY A 68 -7.66 6.69 -22.53
CA GLY A 68 -7.69 7.45 -23.78
C GLY A 68 -9.07 8.02 -24.10
N SER A 69 -9.10 9.30 -24.49
CA SER A 69 -10.29 9.97 -24.98
C SER A 69 -10.58 9.50 -26.40
N SER A 70 -11.43 8.47 -26.55
CA SER A 70 -12.00 8.13 -27.85
C SER A 70 -12.98 9.23 -28.26
N GLY A 71 -12.66 9.92 -29.35
CA GLY A 71 -13.47 11.01 -29.90
C GLY A 71 -14.86 10.54 -30.32
N SER A 72 -15.87 11.33 -29.96
CA SER A 72 -17.25 11.18 -30.43
C SER A 72 -17.48 12.18 -31.56
N THR A 73 -17.51 11.68 -32.79
CA THR A 73 -17.91 12.44 -33.99
C THR A 73 -19.44 12.47 -34.07
N THR A 74 -20.04 13.65 -34.02
CA THR A 74 -21.49 13.85 -34.24
C THR A 74 -21.76 13.89 -35.76
N PRO A 75 -22.63 13.03 -36.33
CA PRO A 75 -23.12 13.26 -37.69
C PRO A 75 -24.21 14.33 -37.68
N ILE A 76 -24.23 15.09 -38.77
CA ILE A 76 -25.12 16.22 -39.10
C ILE A 76 -26.48 15.69 -39.57
#